data_AF-A0A6L5K3Q5-F1
#
_entry.id   AF-A0A6L5K3Q5-F1
#
_cell.length_a   1.000
_cell.length_b   1.000
_cell.length_c   1.000
_cell.angle_alpha   90.00
_cell.angle_beta   90.00
_cell.angle_gamma   90.00
#
_symmetry.space_group_name_H-M   'P 1'
#
loop_
_entity.id
_entity.type
_entity.pdbx_description
1 polymer ?
#
loop_
_entity_poly.entity_id
_entity_poly.type
_entity_poly.pdbx_seq_one_letter_code
_entity_poly.pdbx_strand_id
1 'polypeptide(L)'
;MENYYVIAQFYTKYAGSSEDEVIDGGKTPFQKAEEMYLRRIEVDPEDPRGYAYIAQFYGNLTPIPEFDKANEFHMLSAKYDPENAEVWLSIGVNRWSKVHRLQNMLSIEEQKRLANESEKALLKAIELDPSYPEPYAYMSVVNRSVKERLWPERASRFKQEAEQYSQKFQEAQKRRADRKRLEQELRGIK
;
A
#
# COMPACT_ATOMS: atom_id res chain seq x y z
N MET A 1 5.86 -20.39 -19.24
CA MET A 1 5.19 -19.15 -18.82
C MET A 1 6.27 -18.18 -18.40
N GLU A 2 6.69 -17.33 -19.34
CA GLU A 2 7.69 -16.28 -19.09
C GLU A 2 7.22 -15.40 -17.92
N ASN A 3 8.14 -15.04 -17.05
CA ASN A 3 7.84 -14.37 -15.80
C ASN A 3 7.48 -12.90 -16.07
N TYR A 4 6.23 -12.64 -16.48
CA TYR A 4 5.72 -11.31 -16.84
C TYR A 4 6.04 -10.26 -15.78
N TYR A 5 6.05 -10.64 -14.49
CA TYR A 5 6.45 -9.78 -13.40
C TYR A 5 7.91 -9.29 -13.51
N VAL A 6 8.85 -10.18 -13.81
CA VAL A 6 10.27 -9.82 -13.96
C VAL A 6 10.46 -8.87 -15.13
N ILE A 7 9.77 -9.12 -16.25
CA ILE A 7 9.82 -8.24 -17.43
C ILE A 7 9.19 -6.87 -17.10
N ALA A 8 8.06 -6.87 -16.39
CA ALA A 8 7.39 -5.65 -15.97
C ALA A 8 8.28 -4.81 -15.02
N GLN A 9 8.95 -5.45 -14.06
CA GLN A 9 9.90 -4.78 -13.16
C GLN A 9 11.08 -4.17 -13.91
N PHE A 10 11.63 -4.90 -14.89
CA PHE A 10 12.70 -4.39 -15.74
C PHE A 10 12.27 -3.06 -16.38
N TYR A 11 11.11 -3.02 -17.03
CA TYR A 11 10.62 -1.80 -17.68
C TYR A 11 10.17 -0.71 -16.71
N THR A 12 9.64 -1.08 -15.54
CA THR A 12 9.23 -0.12 -14.49
C THR A 12 10.39 0.78 -14.07
N LYS A 13 11.62 0.23 -14.01
CA LYS A 13 12.82 1.01 -13.67
C LYS A 13 13.07 2.18 -14.63
N TYR A 14 12.69 2.03 -15.89
CA TYR A 14 12.90 3.01 -16.96
C TYR A 14 11.65 3.86 -17.23
N ALA A 15 10.50 3.52 -16.63
CA ALA A 15 9.24 4.21 -16.84
C ALA A 15 9.22 5.67 -16.35
N GLY A 16 10.20 6.09 -15.53
CA GLY A 16 10.34 7.47 -15.06
C GLY A 16 11.61 8.19 -15.53
N SER A 17 12.45 7.57 -16.39
CA SER A 17 13.79 8.11 -16.72
C SER A 17 13.90 8.74 -18.11
N SER A 18 12.92 8.55 -18.98
CA SER A 18 12.89 9.15 -20.32
C SER A 18 11.50 8.91 -20.93
N GLU A 19 10.59 9.89 -20.79
CA GLU A 19 9.25 9.83 -21.41
C GLU A 19 9.31 9.62 -22.94
N ASP A 20 10.47 9.89 -23.56
CA ASP A 20 10.66 9.93 -25.01
C ASP A 20 11.44 8.74 -25.61
N GLU A 21 11.98 7.82 -24.81
CA GLU A 21 12.76 6.70 -25.35
C GLU A 21 11.84 5.55 -25.77
N VAL A 22 11.35 5.62 -27.00
CA VAL A 22 10.63 4.52 -27.65
C VAL A 22 11.58 3.35 -27.85
N ILE A 23 11.27 2.21 -27.25
CA ILE A 23 12.05 0.98 -27.42
C ILE A 23 11.48 0.14 -28.57
N ASP A 24 12.25 -0.88 -28.99
CA ASP A 24 11.88 -1.78 -30.08
C ASP A 24 10.43 -2.30 -29.94
N GLY A 25 9.64 -2.16 -31.00
CA GLY A 25 8.20 -2.39 -31.00
C GLY A 25 7.31 -1.15 -30.80
N GLY A 26 7.87 0.06 -30.80
CA GLY A 26 7.09 1.31 -30.85
C GLY A 26 6.40 1.71 -29.54
N LYS A 27 6.81 1.11 -28.41
CA LYS A 27 6.23 1.35 -27.08
C LYS A 27 7.25 2.00 -26.16
N THR A 28 6.78 2.83 -25.23
CA THR A 28 7.63 3.33 -24.13
C THR A 28 7.86 2.24 -23.08
N PRO A 29 8.88 2.36 -22.22
CA PRO A 29 9.07 1.46 -21.08
C PRO A 29 7.83 1.40 -20.18
N PHE A 30 7.15 2.53 -19.98
CA PHE A 30 5.87 2.58 -19.27
C PHE A 30 4.83 1.65 -19.91
N GLN A 31 4.60 1.80 -21.21
CA GLN A 31 3.60 1.00 -21.94
C GLN A 31 3.93 -0.49 -21.91
N LYS A 32 5.21 -0.88 -22.00
CA LYS A 32 5.60 -2.28 -21.86
C LYS A 32 5.42 -2.79 -20.43
N ALA A 33 5.76 -2.00 -19.41
CA ALA A 33 5.54 -2.38 -18.02
C ALA A 33 4.04 -2.61 -17.75
N GLU A 34 3.19 -1.65 -18.13
CA GLU A 34 1.73 -1.75 -18.02
C GLU A 34 1.20 -3.00 -18.74
N GLU A 35 1.61 -3.23 -19.99
CA GLU A 35 1.21 -4.41 -20.76
C GLU A 35 1.60 -5.72 -20.07
N MET A 36 2.82 -5.84 -19.54
CA MET A 36 3.25 -7.07 -18.89
C MET A 36 2.49 -7.34 -17.58
N TYR A 37 2.18 -6.29 -16.81
CA TYR A 37 1.33 -6.44 -15.63
C TYR A 37 -0.11 -6.83 -16.00
N LEU A 38 -0.69 -6.23 -17.05
CA LEU A 38 -2.03 -6.57 -17.52
C LEU A 38 -2.10 -8.00 -18.06
N ARG A 39 -1.11 -8.44 -18.83
CA ARG A 39 -1.03 -9.84 -19.32
C ARG A 39 -1.03 -10.86 -18.19
N ARG A 40 -0.41 -10.54 -17.05
CA ARG A 40 -0.47 -11.42 -15.88
C ARG A 40 -1.91 -11.61 -15.39
N ILE A 41 -2.69 -10.53 -15.36
CA ILE A 41 -4.12 -10.58 -14.99
C ILE A 41 -4.93 -11.32 -16.06
N GLU A 42 -4.61 -11.15 -17.35
CA GLU A 42 -5.28 -11.89 -18.43
C GLU A 42 -5.05 -13.40 -18.34
N VAL A 43 -3.84 -13.82 -17.94
CA VAL A 43 -3.48 -15.23 -17.77
C VAL A 43 -4.17 -15.87 -16.56
N ASP A 44 -4.29 -15.13 -15.46
CA ASP A 44 -4.96 -15.58 -14.24
C ASP A 44 -5.74 -14.42 -13.59
N PRO A 45 -7.01 -14.21 -14.01
CA PRO A 45 -7.81 -13.06 -13.56
C PRO A 45 -8.34 -13.21 -12.14
N GLU A 46 -8.19 -14.39 -11.52
CA GLU A 46 -8.58 -14.63 -10.12
C GLU A 46 -7.38 -14.52 -9.17
N ASP A 47 -6.14 -14.45 -9.69
CA ASP A 47 -4.94 -14.28 -8.86
C ASP A 47 -4.86 -12.85 -8.31
N PRO A 48 -5.07 -12.64 -6.98
CA PRO A 48 -5.02 -11.33 -6.35
C PRO A 48 -3.67 -10.64 -6.53
N ARG A 49 -2.58 -11.40 -6.74
CA ARG A 49 -1.22 -10.87 -6.88
C ARG A 49 -1.05 -10.07 -8.17
N GLY A 50 -1.74 -10.45 -9.26
CA GLY A 50 -1.71 -9.70 -10.52
C GLY A 50 -2.14 -8.25 -10.33
N TYR A 51 -3.24 -8.07 -9.60
CA TYR A 51 -3.78 -6.78 -9.23
C TYR A 51 -2.88 -6.02 -8.25
N ALA A 52 -2.30 -6.68 -7.25
CA ALA A 52 -1.36 -6.06 -6.32
C ALA A 52 -0.11 -5.49 -7.03
N TYR A 53 0.43 -6.21 -8.01
CA TYR A 53 1.62 -5.77 -8.73
C TYR A 53 1.37 -4.56 -9.63
N ILE A 54 0.26 -4.54 -10.37
CA ILE A 54 -0.07 -3.38 -11.20
C ILE A 54 -0.46 -2.16 -10.33
N ALA A 55 -1.08 -2.39 -9.17
CA ALA A 55 -1.33 -1.33 -8.20
C ALA A 55 -0.03 -0.68 -7.72
N GLN A 56 0.97 -1.51 -7.38
CA GLN A 56 2.30 -1.05 -6.99
C GLN A 56 2.99 -0.27 -8.13
N PHE A 57 2.84 -0.73 -9.38
CA PHE A 57 3.36 -0.01 -10.54
C PHE A 57 2.83 1.42 -10.61
N TYR A 58 1.51 1.62 -10.54
CA TYR A 58 0.90 2.95 -10.52
C TYR A 58 1.27 3.77 -9.28
N GLY A 59 1.34 3.12 -8.12
CA GLY A 59 1.69 3.75 -6.84
C GLY A 59 3.13 4.26 -6.75
N ASN A 60 4.01 3.76 -7.62
CA ASN A 60 5.42 4.10 -7.65
C ASN A 60 5.82 5.02 -8.80
N LEU A 61 4.86 5.46 -9.63
CA LEU A 61 5.15 6.40 -10.72
C LEU A 61 5.71 7.72 -10.19
N THR A 62 6.64 8.27 -10.94
CA THR A 62 7.32 9.54 -10.64
C THR A 62 7.00 10.56 -11.72
N PRO A 63 6.92 11.87 -11.39
CA PRO A 63 7.10 12.45 -10.06
C PRO A 63 5.88 12.26 -9.14
N ILE A 64 4.68 12.10 -9.70
CA ILE A 64 3.42 11.95 -8.97
C ILE A 64 2.79 10.58 -9.33
N PRO A 65 2.52 9.71 -8.35
CA PRO A 65 1.82 8.45 -8.58
C PRO A 65 0.38 8.63 -9.04
N GLU A 66 -0.08 7.64 -9.79
CA GLU A 66 -1.49 7.49 -10.16
C GLU A 66 -2.26 6.82 -9.02
N PHE A 67 -2.45 7.55 -7.91
CA PHE A 67 -2.97 7.00 -6.66
C PHE A 67 -4.34 6.32 -6.78
N ASP A 68 -5.26 6.89 -7.55
CA ASP A 68 -6.61 6.34 -7.69
C ASP A 68 -6.60 5.08 -8.54
N LYS A 69 -5.87 5.08 -9.66
CA LYS A 69 -5.68 3.89 -10.51
C LYS A 69 -5.00 2.77 -9.72
N ALA A 70 -3.97 3.08 -8.93
CA ALA A 70 -3.35 2.12 -8.02
C ALA A 70 -4.37 1.54 -7.03
N ASN A 71 -5.24 2.37 -6.45
CA ASN A 71 -6.24 1.91 -5.51
C ASN A 71 -7.35 1.06 -6.16
N GLU A 72 -7.78 1.37 -7.39
CA GLU A 72 -8.72 0.52 -8.13
C GLU A 72 -8.20 -0.92 -8.20
N PHE A 73 -6.91 -1.07 -8.50
CA PHE A 73 -6.25 -2.38 -8.52
C PHE A 73 -6.05 -2.98 -7.13
N HIS A 74 -5.73 -2.20 -6.09
CA HIS A 74 -5.73 -2.74 -4.73
C HIS A 74 -7.12 -3.23 -4.30
N MET A 75 -8.20 -2.53 -4.67
CA MET A 75 -9.57 -2.96 -4.39
C MET A 75 -9.95 -4.22 -5.17
N LEU A 76 -9.46 -4.40 -6.40
CA LEU A 76 -9.59 -5.65 -7.14
C LEU A 76 -8.82 -6.79 -6.47
N SER A 77 -7.61 -6.53 -5.99
CA SER A 77 -6.85 -7.51 -5.21
C SER A 77 -7.63 -7.93 -3.96
N ALA A 78 -8.22 -6.97 -3.23
CA ALA A 78 -9.03 -7.24 -2.04
C ALA A 78 -10.34 -7.98 -2.36
N LYS A 79 -10.88 -7.82 -3.58
CA LYS A 79 -12.06 -8.56 -4.03
C LYS A 79 -11.77 -10.06 -4.14
N TYR A 80 -10.57 -10.43 -4.62
CA TYR A 80 -10.18 -11.83 -4.78
C TYR A 80 -9.48 -12.42 -3.55
N ASP A 81 -8.94 -11.59 -2.67
CA ASP A 81 -8.30 -12.00 -1.42
C ASP A 81 -8.68 -11.06 -0.25
N PRO A 82 -9.94 -11.11 0.20
CA PRO A 82 -10.46 -10.16 1.20
C PRO A 82 -9.90 -10.37 2.61
N GLU A 83 -9.31 -11.53 2.89
CA GLU A 83 -8.75 -11.88 4.21
C GLU A 83 -7.26 -11.57 4.34
N ASN A 84 -6.64 -11.02 3.28
CA ASN A 84 -5.24 -10.67 3.28
C ASN A 84 -4.99 -9.25 3.83
N ALA A 85 -4.41 -9.21 5.04
CA ALA A 85 -4.09 -7.97 5.74
C ALA A 85 -3.12 -7.05 4.96
N GLU A 86 -2.23 -7.60 4.13
CA GLU A 86 -1.27 -6.82 3.33
C GLU A 86 -1.97 -6.00 2.23
N VAL A 87 -3.04 -6.54 1.65
CA VAL A 87 -3.85 -5.83 0.66
C VAL A 87 -4.54 -4.63 1.29
N TRP A 88 -5.14 -4.82 2.47
CA TRP A 88 -5.79 -3.75 3.22
C TRP A 88 -4.80 -2.71 3.74
N LEU A 89 -3.59 -3.12 4.16
CA LEU A 89 -2.50 -2.19 4.44
C LEU A 89 -2.19 -1.35 3.21
N SER A 90 -2.04 -1.98 2.04
CA SER A 90 -1.68 -1.29 0.79
C SER A 90 -2.72 -0.24 0.38
N ILE A 91 -4.01 -0.54 0.53
CA ILE A 91 -5.12 0.42 0.37
C ILE A 91 -4.93 1.59 1.35
N GLY A 92 -4.71 1.28 2.63
CA GLY A 92 -4.50 2.27 3.68
C GLY A 92 -3.35 3.24 3.39
N VAL A 93 -2.20 2.69 3.00
CA VAL A 93 -0.98 3.44 2.67
C VAL A 93 -1.16 4.26 1.40
N ASN A 94 -1.81 3.72 0.36
CA ASN A 94 -2.11 4.46 -0.86
C ASN A 94 -2.95 5.71 -0.55
N ARG A 95 -4.01 5.54 0.25
CA ARG A 95 -4.93 6.63 0.59
C ARG A 95 -4.28 7.70 1.44
N TRP A 96 -3.50 7.30 2.44
CA TRP A 96 -2.67 8.22 3.21
C TRP A 96 -1.67 8.97 2.30
N SER A 97 -0.97 8.25 1.43
CA SER A 97 0.05 8.83 0.54
C SER A 97 -0.55 9.91 -0.36
N LYS A 98 -1.73 9.66 -0.93
CA LYS A 98 -2.44 10.65 -1.76
C LYS A 98 -2.77 11.91 -0.97
N VAL A 99 -3.44 11.78 0.18
CA VAL A 99 -3.85 12.95 0.98
C VAL A 99 -2.65 13.72 1.51
N HIS A 100 -1.58 13.03 1.92
CA HIS A 100 -0.37 13.65 2.45
C HIS A 100 0.40 14.40 1.35
N ARG A 101 0.64 13.76 0.21
CA ARG A 101 1.46 14.33 -0.86
C ARG A 101 0.75 15.42 -1.65
N LEU A 102 -0.57 15.32 -1.80
CA LEU A 102 -1.38 16.25 -2.58
C LEU A 102 -2.21 17.19 -1.69
N GLN A 103 -1.85 17.37 -0.41
CA GLN A 103 -2.61 18.17 0.55
C GLN A 103 -2.89 19.62 0.11
N ASN A 104 -2.04 20.19 -0.76
CA ASN A 104 -2.20 21.55 -1.29
C ASN A 104 -3.01 21.59 -2.59
N MET A 105 -3.32 20.43 -3.19
CA MET A 105 -4.06 20.30 -4.45
C MET A 105 -5.48 19.74 -4.23
N LEU A 106 -5.74 19.15 -3.07
CA LEU A 106 -7.01 18.52 -2.73
C LEU A 106 -7.89 19.46 -1.90
N SER A 107 -9.20 19.45 -2.17
CA SER A 107 -10.17 20.11 -1.29
C SER A 107 -10.16 19.48 0.11
N ILE A 108 -10.57 20.25 1.12
CA ILE A 108 -10.65 19.74 2.50
C ILE A 108 -11.58 18.52 2.60
N GLU A 109 -12.66 18.48 1.82
CA GLU A 109 -13.58 17.35 1.77
C GLU A 109 -12.90 16.08 1.25
N GLU A 110 -12.17 16.17 0.13
CA GLU A 110 -11.41 15.05 -0.40
C GLU A 110 -10.32 14.59 0.55
N GLN A 111 -9.62 15.52 1.21
CA GLN A 111 -8.63 15.17 2.23
C GLN A 111 -9.26 14.38 3.38
N LYS A 112 -10.42 14.81 3.88
CA LYS A 112 -11.16 14.10 4.94
C LYS A 112 -11.62 12.73 4.48
N ARG A 113 -12.13 12.62 3.26
CA ARG A 113 -12.56 11.35 2.66
C ARG A 113 -11.38 10.36 2.59
N LEU A 114 -10.26 10.77 2.02
CA LEU A 114 -9.06 9.94 1.88
C LEU A 114 -8.47 9.54 3.24
N ALA A 115 -8.48 10.43 4.23
CA ALA A 115 -8.05 10.12 5.60
C ALA A 115 -8.94 9.03 6.23
N ASN A 116 -10.26 9.12 6.04
CA ASN A 116 -11.21 8.11 6.53
C ASN A 116 -11.08 6.77 5.79
N GLU A 117 -10.87 6.80 4.46
CA GLU A 117 -10.60 5.59 3.67
C GLU A 117 -9.32 4.90 4.11
N SER A 118 -8.25 5.67 4.36
CA SER A 118 -6.99 5.17 4.90
C SER A 118 -7.19 4.49 6.25
N GLU A 119 -7.82 5.18 7.21
CA GLU A 119 -8.12 4.64 8.53
C GLU A 119 -8.95 3.36 8.46
N LYS A 120 -10.02 3.34 7.66
CA LYS A 120 -10.89 2.17 7.51
C LYS A 120 -10.10 0.95 7.01
N ALA A 121 -9.26 1.13 6.00
CA ALA A 121 -8.46 0.04 5.45
C ALA A 121 -7.39 -0.46 6.43
N LEU A 122 -6.71 0.46 7.13
CA LEU A 122 -5.72 0.11 8.16
C LEU A 122 -6.37 -0.63 9.35
N LEU A 123 -7.56 -0.21 9.78
CA LEU A 123 -8.33 -0.94 10.80
C LEU A 123 -8.71 -2.34 10.33
N LYS A 124 -9.08 -2.51 9.06
CA LYS A 124 -9.36 -3.84 8.51
C LYS A 124 -8.11 -4.73 8.48
N ALA A 125 -6.95 -4.18 8.12
CA ALA A 125 -5.68 -4.91 8.18
C ALA A 125 -5.36 -5.37 9.61
N ILE A 126 -5.58 -4.51 10.62
CA ILE A 126 -5.41 -4.84 12.04
C ILE A 126 -6.39 -5.92 12.50
N GLU A 127 -7.64 -5.86 12.04
CA GLU A 127 -8.67 -6.86 12.35
C GLU A 127 -8.28 -8.24 11.83
N LEU A 128 -7.76 -8.31 10.60
CA LEU A 128 -7.34 -9.55 9.95
C LEU A 128 -6.06 -10.13 10.55
N ASP A 129 -5.08 -9.28 10.86
CA ASP A 129 -3.85 -9.69 11.55
C ASP A 129 -3.44 -8.69 12.64
N PRO A 130 -3.89 -8.89 13.90
CA PRO A 130 -3.49 -8.05 15.03
C PRO A 130 -2.00 -8.16 15.40
N SER A 131 -1.28 -9.14 14.84
CA SER A 131 0.16 -9.29 15.03
C SER A 131 0.96 -8.53 13.97
N TYR A 132 0.31 -8.02 12.91
CA TYR A 132 0.94 -7.26 11.84
C TYR A 132 1.31 -5.85 12.31
N PRO A 133 2.61 -5.50 12.46
CA PRO A 133 2.98 -4.21 13.02
C PRO A 133 2.62 -3.00 12.14
N GLU A 134 2.84 -3.12 10.84
CA GLU A 134 2.85 -2.03 9.87
C GLU A 134 1.54 -1.21 9.84
N PRO A 135 0.34 -1.82 9.88
CA PRO A 135 -0.91 -1.07 10.01
C PRO A 135 -0.96 -0.12 11.23
N TYR A 136 -0.39 -0.51 12.38
CA TYR A 136 -0.35 0.37 13.56
C TYR A 136 0.58 1.58 13.35
N ALA A 137 1.72 1.37 12.69
CA ALA A 137 2.61 2.49 12.34
C ALA A 137 1.88 3.50 11.44
N TYR A 138 1.18 3.03 10.41
CA TYR A 138 0.43 3.91 9.52
C TYR A 138 -0.78 4.57 10.20
N MET A 139 -1.45 3.90 11.15
CA MET A 139 -2.48 4.55 11.96
C MET A 139 -1.92 5.72 12.76
N SER A 140 -0.73 5.58 13.34
CA SER A 140 -0.04 6.69 14.01
C SER A 140 0.27 7.85 13.05
N VAL A 141 0.81 7.52 11.87
CA VAL A 141 1.16 8.49 10.84
C VAL A 141 -0.07 9.24 10.30
N VAL A 142 -1.17 8.56 10.00
CA VAL A 142 -2.42 9.18 9.51
C VAL A 142 -2.98 10.15 10.55
N ASN A 143 -3.00 9.75 11.81
CA ASN A 143 -3.46 10.62 12.90
C ASN A 143 -2.61 11.90 12.99
N ARG A 144 -1.28 11.76 13.04
CA ARG A 144 -0.34 12.90 13.19
C ARG A 144 -0.29 13.82 11.99
N SER A 145 -0.14 13.24 10.80
CA SER A 145 0.17 14.02 9.59
C SER A 145 -1.07 14.57 8.88
N VAL A 146 -2.24 13.99 9.13
CA VAL A 146 -3.47 14.34 8.40
C VAL A 146 -4.61 14.70 9.36
N LYS A 147 -5.01 13.79 10.25
CA LYS A 147 -6.25 13.98 11.03
C LYS A 147 -6.16 15.12 12.03
N GLU A 148 -5.01 15.30 12.69
CA GLU A 148 -4.77 16.44 13.60
C GLU A 148 -5.04 17.80 12.92
N ARG A 149 -4.62 17.94 11.65
CA ARG A 149 -4.79 19.16 10.86
C ARG A 149 -6.22 19.33 10.33
N LEU A 150 -6.85 18.23 9.90
CA LEU A 150 -8.18 18.28 9.25
C LEU A 150 -9.35 18.43 10.24
N TRP A 151 -9.14 18.07 11.50
CA TRP A 151 -10.14 18.12 12.57
C TRP A 151 -9.53 18.73 13.84
N PRO A 152 -9.26 20.05 13.83
CA PRO A 152 -8.58 20.73 14.93
C PRO A 152 -9.32 20.59 16.27
N GLU A 153 -10.65 20.47 16.25
CA GLU A 153 -11.48 20.26 17.43
C GLU A 153 -11.24 18.89 18.10
N ARG A 154 -10.61 17.94 17.39
CA ARG A 154 -10.24 16.61 17.88
C ARG A 154 -8.72 16.40 17.88
N ALA A 155 -7.91 17.42 17.62
CA ALA A 155 -6.46 17.27 17.45
C ALA A 155 -5.78 16.62 18.67
N SER A 156 -6.15 17.00 19.90
CA SER A 156 -5.61 16.39 21.12
C SER A 156 -5.87 14.88 21.20
N ARG A 157 -7.08 14.46 20.78
CA ARG A 157 -7.45 13.05 20.70
C ARG A 157 -6.61 12.31 19.66
N PHE A 158 -6.42 12.89 18.47
CA PHE A 158 -5.60 12.25 17.43
C PHE A 158 -4.12 12.16 17.81
N LYS A 159 -3.58 13.13 18.55
CA LYS A 159 -2.24 13.04 19.15
C LYS A 159 -2.13 11.83 20.09
N GLN A 160 -3.11 11.67 20.96
CA GLN A 160 -3.15 10.55 21.90
C GLN A 160 -3.32 9.21 21.19
N GLU A 161 -4.25 9.11 20.24
CA GLU A 161 -4.46 7.91 19.43
C GLU A 161 -3.20 7.53 18.66
N ALA A 162 -2.50 8.51 18.08
CA ALA A 162 -1.24 8.25 17.39
C ALA A 162 -0.15 7.69 18.31
N GLU A 163 -0.06 8.20 19.55
CA GLU A 163 0.87 7.67 20.54
C GLU A 163 0.50 6.23 20.93
N GLN A 164 -0.77 5.95 21.18
CA GLN A 164 -1.26 4.59 21.44
C GLN A 164 -0.94 3.63 20.27
N TYR A 165 -1.13 4.07 19.03
CA TYR A 165 -0.78 3.28 17.86
C TYR A 165 0.72 3.06 17.71
N SER A 166 1.55 4.05 18.07
CA SER A 166 3.00 3.91 18.10
C SER A 166 3.46 2.87 19.13
N GLN A 167 2.80 2.82 20.29
CA GLN A 167 3.05 1.79 21.30
C GLN A 167 2.61 0.40 20.82
N LYS A 168 1.41 0.28 20.25
CA LYS A 168 0.91 -0.98 19.66
C LYS A 168 1.82 -1.52 18.56
N PHE A 169 2.41 -0.65 17.75
CA PHE A 169 3.41 -1.02 16.76
C PHE A 169 4.64 -1.69 17.41
N GLN A 170 5.19 -1.08 18.47
CA GLN A 170 6.32 -1.65 19.22
C GLN A 170 5.96 -3.00 19.86
N GLU A 171 4.78 -3.11 20.44
CA GLU A 171 4.27 -4.36 21.01
C GLU A 171 4.11 -5.45 19.94
N ALA A 172 3.53 -5.13 18.80
CA ALA A 172 3.35 -6.06 17.69
C ALA A 172 4.71 -6.55 17.15
N GLN A 173 5.69 -5.66 16.98
CA GLN A 173 7.04 -6.05 16.59
C GLN A 173 7.68 -7.00 17.59
N LYS A 174 7.59 -6.67 18.89
CA LYS A 174 8.13 -7.51 19.95
C LYS A 174 7.49 -8.90 19.94
N ARG A 175 6.15 -8.98 19.89
CA ARG A 175 5.42 -10.26 19.80
C ARG A 175 5.87 -11.10 18.59
N ARG A 176 6.06 -10.46 17.44
CA ARG A 176 6.52 -11.14 16.21
C ARG A 176 7.96 -11.67 16.35
N ALA A 177 8.85 -10.88 16.94
CA ALA A 177 10.23 -11.28 17.21
C ALA A 177 10.30 -12.44 18.22
N ASP A 178 9.54 -12.34 19.30
CA ASP A 178 9.46 -13.38 20.33
C ASP A 178 8.93 -14.69 19.72
N ARG A 179 7.82 -14.64 18.97
CA ARG A 179 7.28 -15.82 18.26
C ARG A 179 8.33 -16.48 17.36
N LYS A 180 9.04 -15.69 16.55
CA LYS A 180 10.09 -16.19 15.65
C LYS A 180 11.22 -16.87 16.43
N ARG A 181 11.64 -16.30 17.56
CA ARG A 181 12.66 -16.88 18.44
C ARG A 181 12.20 -18.23 19.01
N LEU A 182 10.99 -18.28 19.55
CA LEU A 182 10.38 -19.52 20.07
C LEU A 182 10.30 -20.62 19.01
N GLU A 183 9.89 -20.27 17.78
CA GLU A 183 9.86 -21.23 16.66
C GLU A 183 11.25 -21.77 16.29
N GLN A 184 12.29 -20.94 16.36
CA GLN A 184 13.67 -21.37 16.12
C GLN A 184 14.18 -22.29 17.23
N GLU A 185 13.91 -21.97 18.49
CA GLU A 185 14.25 -22.80 19.65
C GLU A 185 13.57 -24.17 19.55
N LEU A 186 12.27 -24.22 19.24
CA LEU A 186 11.54 -25.48 19.05
C LEU A 186 12.05 -26.34 17.88
N ARG A 187 12.50 -25.72 16.79
CA ARG A 187 13.09 -26.45 15.65
C ARG A 187 14.48 -26.99 15.94
N GLY A 188 15.22 -26.36 16.85
CA GLY A 188 16.55 -26.79 17.29
C GLY A 188 16.55 -27.90 18.35
N ILE A 189 15.40 -28.24 18.94
CA ILE A 189 15.25 -29.32 19.94
C ILE A 189 14.93 -30.68 19.25
N LYS A 190 15.50 -30.95 18.07
CA LYS A 190 15.34 -32.25 17.38
C LYS A 190 16.61 -33.09 17.42
#